data_AF-A0A2H5YRC6-F1
#
_entry.id   AF-A0A2H5YRC6-F1
#
_cell.length_a   1.000
_cell.length_b   1.000
_cell.length_c   1.000
_cell.angle_alpha   90.00
_cell.angle_beta   90.00
_cell.angle_gamma   90.00
#
_symmetry.space_group_name_H-M   'P 1'
#
loop_
_entity.id
_entity.type
_entity.pdbx_description
1 polymer ?
#
loop_
_entity_poly.entity_id
_entity_poly.type
_entity_poly.pdbx_seq_one_letter_code
_entity_poly.pdbx_strand_id
1 'polypeptide(L)'
;MMSRECESMRPLISAYMDGELTPTEEVQLQQHLAECSYCRNLLEEYRQLREQLRYLPPAEPPSHLRQQIWHETVEQEVAHRGRHRPWAVRPRLSFSTAALSVAVLLVLALLLSLGYQRALPPAVAGSAPKDGQLWPIYQPIEITFNKPMDRQSVIENLRIAPAAERERLPVSWRGTTLIIGADETQRVSLLPDTVYTVAILANAQDQWGHPLGQDWVLRFRTTSVIAGQNTPTPPSASTKTPPPPSPTPTPAHTQVEPTQPPAPPPTPTSLPSTPPESQQPTQQPVAPTATTPPSPPAPSPTATATPTPVPTSTPEPTPAPETSPTPSSTPTPEATPTPESTATPVPVTPEPIPVTGAFGQIYWGNASVQQKLGQPLAHAYTVSATEMDFQRGLMIERFDTATIYVLVADGTWFPVPDTWTPDTWPTAQEVEPNLWSPGGYFGAAWRDQALQETLGYAIEPEAHLMAEGARIQEFEHGILLLSDRGFVYMLLESGTWEQFPATKNSANTTSGSEDSNTWLEATETAQP
;
A
#
# COMPACT_ATOMS: atom_id res chain seq x y z
N MET A 1 7.97 -20.43 37.23
CA MET A 1 6.74 -19.61 37.12
C MET A 1 7.08 -18.22 37.60
N MET A 2 6.65 -17.17 36.88
CA MET A 2 6.70 -15.79 37.41
C MET A 2 5.42 -15.54 38.22
N SER A 3 5.53 -14.88 39.37
CA SER A 3 4.37 -14.25 40.02
C SER A 3 4.15 -12.85 39.44
N ARG A 4 2.94 -12.30 39.57
CA ARG A 4 2.62 -10.92 39.18
C ARG A 4 3.48 -9.87 39.91
N GLU A 5 4.04 -10.23 41.06
CA GLU A 5 4.96 -9.37 41.83
C GLU A 5 6.33 -9.29 41.15
N CYS A 6 6.86 -10.40 40.61
CA CYS A 6 8.11 -10.36 39.84
C CYS A 6 7.99 -9.48 38.58
N GLU A 7 6.79 -9.42 38.01
CA GLU A 7 6.47 -8.61 36.83
C GLU A 7 6.48 -7.11 37.15
N SER A 8 5.87 -6.68 38.26
CA SER A 8 5.89 -5.28 38.71
C SER A 8 7.25 -4.80 39.21
N MET A 9 8.16 -5.71 39.57
CA MET A 9 9.54 -5.38 39.97
C MET A 9 10.49 -5.15 38.78
N ARG A 10 10.15 -5.60 37.57
CA ARG A 10 11.04 -5.48 36.40
C ARG A 10 11.32 -4.03 35.96
N PRO A 11 10.36 -3.09 35.95
CA PRO A 11 10.65 -1.67 35.70
C PRO A 11 11.57 -1.06 36.77
N LEU A 12 11.34 -1.40 38.04
CA LEU A 12 12.16 -0.93 39.17
C LEU A 12 13.61 -1.40 39.06
N ILE A 13 13.85 -2.64 38.60
CA ILE A 13 15.19 -3.17 38.34
C ILE A 13 15.92 -2.36 37.24
N SER A 14 15.21 -1.85 36.22
CA SER A 14 15.81 -0.98 35.20
C SER A 14 16.17 0.39 35.79
N ALA A 15 15.20 1.08 36.41
CA ALA A 15 15.43 2.40 36.99
C ALA A 15 16.49 2.38 38.11
N TYR A 16 16.65 1.27 38.83
CA TYR A 16 17.76 1.06 39.78
C TYR A 16 19.13 1.01 39.11
N MET A 17 19.24 0.40 37.92
CA MET A 17 20.49 0.34 37.17
C MET A 17 20.88 1.72 36.61
N ASP A 18 19.91 2.55 36.23
CA ASP A 18 20.15 3.89 35.69
C ASP A 18 20.28 4.96 36.79
N GLY A 19 19.82 4.67 38.01
CA GLY A 19 19.98 5.52 39.21
C GLY A 19 18.81 6.46 39.48
N GLU A 20 17.63 6.16 38.94
CA GLU A 20 16.45 7.05 38.92
C GLU A 20 15.38 6.73 39.98
N LEU A 21 15.56 5.68 40.80
CA LEU A 21 14.59 5.32 41.84
C LEU A 21 14.45 6.36 42.95
N THR A 22 13.22 6.56 43.43
CA THR A 22 12.98 7.25 44.70
C THR A 22 13.38 6.39 45.90
N PRO A 23 13.68 6.98 47.07
CA PRO A 23 14.04 6.22 48.27
C PRO A 23 12.96 5.22 48.74
N THR A 24 11.69 5.49 48.42
CA THR A 24 10.56 4.59 48.69
C THR A 24 10.57 3.35 47.78
N GLU A 25 10.86 3.53 46.50
CA GLU A 25 10.94 2.45 45.52
C GLU A 25 12.19 1.60 45.70
N GLU A 26 13.31 2.22 46.10
CA GLU A 26 14.54 1.47 46.40
C GLU A 26 14.31 0.52 47.60
N VAL A 27 13.66 0.96 48.67
CA VAL A 27 13.30 0.10 49.81
C VAL A 27 12.36 -1.05 49.38
N GLN A 28 11.36 -0.75 48.55
CA GLN A 28 10.45 -1.77 48.01
C GLN A 28 11.18 -2.83 47.17
N LEU A 29 12.09 -2.40 46.30
CA LEU A 29 12.90 -3.29 45.47
C LEU A 29 13.88 -4.10 46.31
N GLN A 30 14.58 -3.48 47.28
CA GLN A 30 15.51 -4.16 48.18
C GLN A 30 14.80 -5.25 49.01
N GLN A 31 13.58 -4.98 49.51
CA GLN A 31 12.77 -5.97 50.22
C GLN A 31 12.42 -7.16 49.32
N HIS A 32 11.92 -6.92 48.10
CA HIS A 32 11.60 -8.01 47.17
C HIS A 32 12.85 -8.81 46.76
N LEU A 33 14.00 -8.15 46.56
CA LEU A 33 15.26 -8.82 46.21
C LEU A 33 15.85 -9.66 47.36
N ALA A 34 15.50 -9.40 48.63
CA ALA A 34 15.92 -10.26 49.74
C ALA A 34 15.25 -11.65 49.65
N GLU A 35 13.97 -11.67 49.26
CA GLU A 35 13.12 -12.86 49.25
C GLU A 35 13.15 -13.59 47.89
N CYS A 36 13.04 -12.85 46.78
CA CYS A 36 12.94 -13.41 45.43
C CYS A 36 14.30 -13.79 44.82
N SER A 37 14.49 -15.06 44.46
CA SER A 37 15.69 -15.52 43.73
C SER A 37 15.65 -15.16 42.23
N TYR A 38 14.46 -15.16 41.61
CA TYR A 38 14.29 -14.84 40.20
C TYR A 38 14.69 -13.39 39.88
N CYS A 39 14.20 -12.42 40.64
CA CYS A 39 14.53 -11.00 40.44
C CYS A 39 15.99 -10.66 40.76
N ARG A 40 16.64 -11.40 41.66
CA ARG A 40 18.11 -11.32 41.88
C ARG A 40 18.89 -11.76 40.63
N ASN A 41 18.50 -12.87 40.01
CA ASN A 41 19.14 -13.34 38.78
C ASN A 41 18.94 -12.35 37.62
N LEU A 42 17.73 -11.79 37.49
CA LEU A 42 17.41 -10.79 36.45
C LEU A 42 18.22 -9.48 36.62
N LEU A 43 18.41 -9.01 37.85
CA LEU A 43 19.29 -7.86 38.14
C LEU A 43 20.74 -8.15 37.77
N GLU A 44 21.22 -9.37 38.00
CA GLU A 44 22.59 -9.77 37.66
C GLU A 44 22.79 -9.96 36.14
N GLU A 45 21.77 -10.43 35.42
CA GLU A 45 21.72 -10.44 33.96
C GLU A 45 21.84 -9.02 33.37
N TYR A 46 21.13 -8.04 33.95
CA TYR A 46 21.19 -6.64 33.51
C TYR A 46 22.56 -6.00 33.80
N ARG A 47 23.20 -6.38 34.91
CA ARG A 47 24.59 -5.99 35.21
C ARG A 47 25.58 -6.55 34.19
N GLN A 48 25.48 -7.85 33.89
CA GLN A 48 26.35 -8.51 32.90
C GLN A 48 26.18 -7.91 31.51
N LEU A 49 24.94 -7.60 31.08
CA LEU A 49 24.69 -6.92 29.82
C LEU A 49 25.31 -5.51 29.78
N ARG A 50 25.14 -4.70 30.83
CA ARG A 50 25.75 -3.36 30.93
C ARG A 50 27.28 -3.39 31.00
N GLU A 51 27.86 -4.47 31.50
CA GLU A 51 29.31 -4.72 31.52
C GLU A 51 29.82 -5.12 30.12
N GLN A 52 29.14 -6.05 29.43
CA GLN A 52 29.44 -6.43 28.06
C GLN A 52 29.38 -5.23 27.09
N LEU A 53 28.35 -4.39 27.21
CA LEU A 53 28.22 -3.15 26.43
C LEU A 53 29.38 -2.16 26.66
N ARG A 54 30.00 -2.18 27.85
CA ARG A 54 31.19 -1.35 28.18
C ARG A 54 32.51 -1.89 27.60
N TYR A 55 32.54 -3.13 27.12
CA TYR A 55 33.68 -3.71 26.39
C TYR A 55 33.57 -3.59 24.87
N LEU A 56 32.49 -3.02 24.34
CA LEU A 56 32.41 -2.69 22.92
C LEU A 56 33.44 -1.59 22.57
N PRO A 57 34.16 -1.69 21.44
CA PRO A 57 35.10 -0.66 21.04
C PRO A 57 34.35 0.66 20.79
N PRO A 58 34.87 1.81 21.24
CA PRO A 58 34.22 3.10 21.00
C PRO A 58 34.04 3.35 19.50
N ALA A 59 32.79 3.45 19.06
CA ALA A 59 32.47 3.88 17.70
C ALA A 59 32.84 5.36 17.55
N GLU A 60 33.93 5.65 16.83
CA GLU A 60 34.31 7.05 16.58
C GLU A 60 33.22 7.76 15.77
N PRO A 61 32.67 8.90 16.26
CA PRO A 61 31.64 9.62 15.53
C PRO A 61 32.22 10.18 14.23
N PRO A 62 31.43 10.21 13.13
CA PRO A 62 31.91 10.66 11.83
C PRO A 62 32.44 12.10 11.91
N SER A 63 33.47 12.40 11.12
CA SER A 63 34.24 13.64 11.22
C SER A 63 33.39 14.92 11.12
N HIS A 64 32.35 14.92 10.29
CA HIS A 64 31.43 16.06 10.17
C HIS A 64 30.69 16.36 11.49
N LEU A 65 30.24 15.33 12.23
CA LEU A 65 29.58 15.51 13.52
C LEU A 65 30.55 16.10 14.55
N ARG A 66 31.81 15.64 14.50
CA ARG A 66 32.91 16.16 15.33
C ARG A 66 33.21 17.64 15.02
N GLN A 67 33.17 18.03 13.75
CA GLN A 67 33.33 19.43 13.31
C GLN A 67 32.12 20.29 13.68
N GLN A 68 30.90 19.78 13.56
CA GLN A 68 29.66 20.49 13.87
C GLN A 68 29.54 20.77 15.38
N ILE A 69 29.80 19.77 16.22
CA ILE A 69 29.90 19.94 17.68
C ILE A 69 31.02 20.92 18.05
N TRP A 70 32.17 20.85 17.37
CA TRP A 70 33.29 21.78 17.61
C TRP A 70 32.92 23.23 17.26
N HIS A 71 32.18 23.48 16.17
CA HIS A 71 31.67 24.81 15.83
C HIS A 71 30.75 25.36 16.92
N GLU A 72 29.74 24.59 17.33
CA GLU A 72 28.76 25.04 18.33
C GLU A 72 29.36 25.23 19.73
N THR A 73 30.32 24.39 20.14
CA THR A 73 30.88 24.42 21.50
C THR A 73 32.12 25.30 21.66
N VAL A 74 33.03 25.33 20.68
CA VAL A 74 34.35 25.99 20.86
C VAL A 74 34.33 27.45 20.43
N GLU A 75 33.54 27.85 19.44
CA GLU A 75 33.42 29.28 19.10
C GLU A 75 32.78 30.11 20.24
N GLN A 76 31.89 29.51 21.03
CA GLN A 76 31.32 30.17 22.22
C GLN A 76 32.33 30.35 23.37
N GLU A 77 33.23 29.38 23.61
CA GLU A 77 34.25 29.49 24.66
C GLU A 77 35.27 30.61 24.40
N VAL A 78 35.68 30.81 23.14
CA VAL A 78 36.72 31.79 22.78
C VAL A 78 36.24 33.23 22.99
N ALA A 79 34.95 33.51 22.81
CA ALA A 79 34.37 34.84 23.02
C ALA A 79 34.42 35.34 24.48
N HIS A 80 34.52 34.44 25.47
CA HIS A 80 34.37 34.79 26.89
C HIS A 80 35.64 34.78 27.74
N ARG A 81 36.79 34.31 27.23
CA ARG A 81 38.04 34.27 28.01
C ARG A 81 38.86 35.59 27.91
N GLY A 82 38.22 36.70 28.30
CA GLY A 82 38.78 38.05 28.22
C GLY A 82 38.62 38.91 29.48
N ARG A 83 39.67 38.94 30.33
CA ARG A 83 40.05 40.07 31.22
C ARG A 83 39.18 40.35 32.48
N HIS A 84 39.67 39.87 33.64
CA HIS A 84 39.71 40.45 35.01
C HIS A 84 38.63 41.46 35.49
N ARG A 85 38.18 41.49 36.75
CA ARG A 85 38.75 41.07 38.07
C ARG A 85 37.58 40.87 39.08
N PRO A 86 37.75 40.27 40.28
CA PRO A 86 36.63 39.92 41.15
C PRO A 86 36.20 41.07 42.09
N TRP A 87 34.91 41.13 42.41
CA TRP A 87 34.40 41.82 43.59
C TRP A 87 33.21 41.05 44.18
N ALA A 88 33.27 40.73 45.47
CA ALA A 88 32.21 39.99 46.16
C ALA A 88 31.09 40.94 46.63
N VAL A 89 29.88 40.76 46.09
CA VAL A 89 28.65 41.38 46.62
C VAL A 89 27.55 40.30 46.71
N ARG A 90 26.71 40.43 47.74
CA ARG A 90 25.67 39.44 48.11
C ARG A 90 24.48 39.45 47.14
N PRO A 91 23.79 38.31 46.93
CA PRO A 91 22.58 38.28 46.12
C PRO A 91 21.43 39.05 46.78
N ARG A 92 20.66 39.75 45.95
CA ARG A 92 19.26 40.11 46.20
C ARG A 92 18.48 39.77 44.95
N LEU A 93 17.33 39.11 45.08
CA LEU A 93 16.52 38.75 43.93
C LEU A 93 15.85 40.01 43.37
N SER A 94 16.07 40.25 42.08
CA SER A 94 15.22 41.09 41.23
C SER A 94 14.92 40.30 39.95
N PHE A 95 13.65 40.06 39.68
CA PHE A 95 13.22 39.36 38.47
C PHE A 95 13.51 40.25 37.25
N SER A 96 14.58 39.92 36.52
CA SER A 96 15.02 40.67 35.34
C SER A 96 14.27 40.23 34.09
N THR A 97 14.06 41.18 33.16
CA THR A 97 13.38 40.96 31.88
C THR A 97 14.00 39.87 31.01
N ALA A 98 15.29 39.54 31.23
CA ALA A 98 15.99 38.45 30.56
C ALA A 98 15.31 37.07 30.73
N ALA A 99 14.64 36.82 31.86
CA ALA A 99 13.92 35.56 32.08
C ALA A 99 12.70 35.42 31.15
N LEU A 100 11.99 36.52 30.87
CA LEU A 100 10.86 36.55 29.95
C LEU A 100 11.31 36.32 28.50
N SER A 101 12.44 36.90 28.07
CA SER A 101 12.94 36.68 26.70
C SER A 101 13.33 35.23 26.43
N VAL A 102 13.91 34.52 27.40
CA VAL A 102 14.23 33.09 27.25
C VAL A 102 12.94 32.25 27.20
N ALA A 103 11.97 32.54 28.07
CA ALA A 103 10.67 31.86 28.03
C ALA A 103 9.93 32.09 26.70
N VAL A 104 9.92 33.33 26.17
CA VAL A 104 9.33 33.66 24.87
C VAL A 104 10.04 32.96 23.72
N LEU A 105 11.38 32.86 23.73
CA LEU A 105 12.13 32.13 22.70
C LEU A 105 11.87 30.63 22.75
N LEU A 106 11.76 30.03 23.94
CA LEU A 106 11.38 28.61 24.09
C LEU A 106 9.94 28.34 23.64
N VAL A 107 9.00 29.22 23.97
CA VAL A 107 7.60 29.14 23.48
C VAL A 107 7.55 29.33 21.96
N LEU A 108 8.31 30.27 21.40
CA LEU A 108 8.39 30.47 19.94
C LEU A 108 9.01 29.25 19.24
N ALA A 109 10.08 28.69 19.77
CA ALA A 109 10.70 27.47 19.23
C ALA A 109 9.76 26.25 19.31
N LEU A 110 9.00 26.12 20.41
CA LEU A 110 7.98 25.08 20.57
C LEU A 110 6.83 25.26 19.57
N LEU A 111 6.32 26.49 19.39
CA LEU A 111 5.26 26.81 18.43
C LEU A 111 5.72 26.61 16.98
N LEU A 112 6.97 26.98 16.65
CA LEU A 112 7.58 26.72 15.34
C LEU A 112 7.77 25.21 15.10
N SER A 113 8.19 24.45 16.11
CA SER A 113 8.32 22.99 16.02
C SER A 113 6.97 22.29 15.80
N LEU A 114 5.95 22.64 16.57
CA LEU A 114 4.57 22.14 16.38
C LEU A 114 3.98 22.58 15.02
N GLY A 115 4.27 23.81 14.58
CA GLY A 115 3.87 24.30 13.27
C GLY A 115 4.53 23.54 12.12
N TYR A 116 5.83 23.28 12.22
CA TYR A 116 6.61 22.57 11.21
C TYR A 116 6.19 21.09 11.09
N GLN A 117 5.93 20.42 12.22
CA GLN A 117 5.37 19.07 12.26
C GLN A 117 3.99 18.96 11.56
N ARG A 118 3.17 20.02 11.62
CA ARG A 118 1.90 20.11 10.90
C ARG A 118 2.06 20.47 9.43
N ALA A 119 3.00 21.36 9.08
CA ALA A 119 3.13 21.92 7.74
C ALA A 119 3.78 21.00 6.70
N LEU A 120 4.55 20.00 7.12
CA LEU A 120 5.06 18.96 6.20
C LEU A 120 3.91 18.03 5.76
N PRO A 121 3.81 17.62 4.48
CA PRO A 121 2.89 16.55 4.11
C PRO A 121 3.32 15.22 4.74
N PRO A 122 2.39 14.33 5.14
CA PRO A 122 2.73 12.94 5.43
C PRO A 122 3.30 12.25 4.19
N ALA A 123 4.25 11.35 4.39
CA ALA A 123 4.87 10.53 3.35
C ALA A 123 5.46 9.25 3.98
N VAL A 124 5.52 8.17 3.20
CA VAL A 124 6.31 6.99 3.57
C VAL A 124 7.80 7.33 3.39
N ALA A 125 8.54 7.32 4.48
CA ALA A 125 9.98 7.60 4.53
C ALA A 125 10.85 6.38 4.17
N GLY A 126 10.29 5.16 4.25
CA GLY A 126 10.92 3.94 3.79
C GLY A 126 10.24 2.67 4.28
N SER A 127 10.64 1.52 3.74
CA SER A 127 10.10 0.21 4.09
C SER A 127 11.17 -0.88 4.17
N ALA A 128 10.82 -1.97 4.86
CA ALA A 128 11.52 -3.24 4.89
C ALA A 128 10.46 -4.37 4.76
N PRO A 129 10.41 -5.14 3.67
CA PRO A 129 11.31 -5.12 2.50
C PRO A 129 11.25 -3.81 1.69
N LYS A 130 12.27 -3.63 0.84
CA LYS A 130 12.20 -2.69 -0.28
C LYS A 130 11.46 -3.32 -1.46
N ASP A 131 11.02 -2.49 -2.39
CA ASP A 131 10.39 -2.97 -3.63
C ASP A 131 11.30 -3.93 -4.42
N GLY A 132 10.70 -4.97 -4.99
CA GLY A 132 11.37 -6.06 -5.71
C GLY A 132 12.22 -7.01 -4.85
N GLN A 133 12.33 -6.80 -3.53
CA GLN A 133 13.23 -7.56 -2.67
C GLN A 133 12.71 -9.00 -2.38
N LEU A 134 13.63 -9.96 -2.20
CA LEU A 134 13.32 -11.27 -1.62
C LEU A 134 13.34 -11.17 -0.07
N TRP A 135 12.25 -11.54 0.58
CA TRP A 135 12.01 -11.31 2.02
C TRP A 135 11.84 -12.62 2.82
N PRO A 136 12.44 -12.78 4.01
CA PRO A 136 12.27 -13.99 4.82
C PRO A 136 10.85 -14.09 5.41
N ILE A 137 10.21 -15.27 5.28
CA ILE A 137 8.83 -15.52 5.77
C ILE A 137 8.61 -15.26 7.28
N TYR A 138 9.67 -15.23 8.08
CA TYR A 138 9.62 -14.99 9.52
C TYR A 138 9.86 -13.53 9.93
N GLN A 139 10.09 -12.63 8.97
CA GLN A 139 10.28 -11.20 9.24
C GLN A 139 8.99 -10.43 8.94
N PRO A 140 8.49 -9.57 9.85
CA PRO A 140 7.36 -8.71 9.57
C PRO A 140 7.70 -7.71 8.47
N ILE A 141 6.66 -7.12 7.88
CA ILE A 141 6.79 -5.97 6.98
C ILE A 141 6.79 -4.72 7.85
N GLU A 142 7.80 -3.86 7.72
CA GLU A 142 7.88 -2.57 8.42
C GLU A 142 7.77 -1.43 7.41
N ILE A 143 6.85 -0.49 7.64
CA ILE A 143 6.64 0.70 6.80
C ILE A 143 6.72 1.93 7.70
N THR A 144 7.69 2.81 7.45
CA THR A 144 7.97 3.97 8.31
C THR A 144 7.54 5.27 7.66
N PHE A 145 6.69 6.02 8.33
CA PHE A 145 6.24 7.35 7.90
C PHE A 145 7.17 8.46 8.41
N ASN A 146 7.22 9.58 7.69
CA ASN A 146 8.01 10.77 8.04
C ASN A 146 7.47 11.53 9.28
N LYS A 147 6.22 11.25 9.69
CA LYS A 147 5.53 11.84 10.85
C LYS A 147 4.58 10.81 11.49
N PRO A 148 3.98 11.09 12.67
CA PRO A 148 2.92 10.26 13.23
C PRO A 148 1.65 10.31 12.37
N MET A 149 1.20 9.14 11.93
CA MET A 149 -0.06 8.99 11.18
C MET A 149 -1.25 8.75 12.11
N ASP A 150 -2.47 9.01 11.64
CA ASP A 150 -3.64 8.44 12.29
C ASP A 150 -3.69 6.93 12.01
N ARG A 151 -3.75 6.14 13.08
CA ARG A 151 -3.62 4.68 12.98
C ARG A 151 -4.85 4.03 12.37
N GLN A 152 -6.04 4.58 12.64
CA GLN A 152 -7.30 4.02 12.15
C GLN A 152 -7.45 4.34 10.66
N SER A 153 -7.21 5.60 10.28
CA SER A 153 -7.21 6.03 8.88
C SER A 153 -6.22 5.22 8.04
N VAL A 154 -4.99 4.99 8.52
CA VAL A 154 -4.03 4.11 7.82
C VAL A 154 -4.50 2.65 7.76
N ILE A 155 -5.14 2.12 8.79
CA ILE A 155 -5.67 0.73 8.80
C ILE A 155 -6.84 0.55 7.82
N GLU A 156 -7.73 1.53 7.72
CA GLU A 156 -8.83 1.59 6.75
C GLU A 156 -8.31 1.77 5.32
N ASN A 157 -7.21 2.51 5.16
CA ASN A 157 -6.52 2.75 3.90
C ASN A 157 -5.35 1.77 3.64
N LEU A 158 -5.29 0.63 4.34
CA LEU A 158 -4.27 -0.42 4.14
C LEU A 158 -4.84 -1.57 3.34
N ARG A 159 -4.27 -1.82 2.16
CA ARG A 159 -4.57 -2.96 1.29
C ARG A 159 -3.37 -3.91 1.26
N ILE A 160 -3.63 -5.21 1.33
CA ILE A 160 -2.63 -6.27 1.22
C ILE A 160 -3.17 -7.30 0.24
N ALA A 161 -2.35 -7.67 -0.74
CA ALA A 161 -2.51 -8.85 -1.58
C ALA A 161 -1.30 -9.78 -1.30
N PRO A 162 -1.44 -11.11 -1.12
CA PRO A 162 -2.65 -11.93 -0.94
C PRO A 162 -3.74 -11.32 -0.05
N ALA A 163 -5.00 -11.35 -0.48
CA ALA A 163 -6.11 -10.67 0.20
C ALA A 163 -6.45 -11.30 1.57
N ALA A 164 -6.39 -12.62 1.72
CA ALA A 164 -6.64 -13.30 2.99
C ALA A 164 -5.56 -12.97 4.07
N GLU A 165 -4.38 -12.51 3.64
CA GLU A 165 -3.35 -12.03 4.55
C GLU A 165 -3.74 -10.73 5.25
N ARG A 166 -4.67 -9.93 4.69
CA ARG A 166 -5.15 -8.69 5.32
C ARG A 166 -5.90 -8.96 6.63
N GLU A 167 -6.54 -10.12 6.73
CA GLU A 167 -7.24 -10.62 7.92
C GLU A 167 -6.30 -11.42 8.83
N ARG A 168 -5.40 -12.24 8.26
CA ARG A 168 -4.52 -13.16 9.01
C ARG A 168 -3.31 -12.49 9.65
N LEU A 169 -2.74 -11.44 9.05
CA LEU A 169 -1.53 -10.79 9.56
C LEU A 169 -1.87 -9.71 10.60
N PRO A 170 -1.43 -9.85 11.88
CA PRO A 170 -1.65 -8.82 12.88
C PRO A 170 -0.89 -7.54 12.52
N VAL A 171 -1.52 -6.40 12.81
CA VAL A 171 -1.02 -5.07 12.50
C VAL A 171 -0.75 -4.31 13.80
N SER A 172 0.46 -3.79 13.97
CA SER A 172 0.87 -3.02 15.14
C SER A 172 1.71 -1.79 14.77
N TRP A 173 2.10 -1.00 15.76
CA TRP A 173 2.75 0.31 15.56
C TRP A 173 3.89 0.55 16.53
N ARG A 174 5.05 0.98 16.02
CA ARG A 174 6.25 1.35 16.78
C ARG A 174 6.70 2.75 16.38
N GLY A 175 6.30 3.77 17.15
CA GLY A 175 6.55 5.17 16.79
C GLY A 175 5.80 5.56 15.51
N THR A 176 6.53 5.97 14.47
CA THR A 176 5.97 6.23 13.12
C THR A 176 6.09 5.03 12.18
N THR A 177 6.48 3.85 12.67
CA THR A 177 6.53 2.60 11.89
C THR A 177 5.27 1.77 12.10
N LEU A 178 4.55 1.51 11.00
CA LEU A 178 3.55 0.47 10.85
C LEU A 178 4.26 -0.89 10.72
N ILE A 179 3.79 -1.90 11.44
CA ILE A 179 4.34 -3.27 11.44
C ILE A 179 3.21 -4.24 11.09
N ILE A 180 3.44 -5.10 10.09
CA ILE A 180 2.46 -6.08 9.59
C ILE A 180 3.04 -7.50 9.71
N GLY A 181 2.26 -8.44 10.24
CA GLY A 181 2.69 -9.80 10.57
C GLY A 181 3.24 -9.96 12.00
N ALA A 182 3.21 -8.90 12.81
CA ALA A 182 3.64 -8.93 14.20
C ALA A 182 2.93 -7.89 15.07
N ASP A 183 2.59 -8.29 16.30
CA ASP A 183 2.17 -7.42 17.40
C ASP A 183 2.97 -7.72 18.69
N GLU A 184 2.51 -7.20 19.84
CA GLU A 184 3.18 -7.38 21.15
C GLU A 184 3.10 -8.82 21.69
N THR A 185 2.12 -9.60 21.22
CA THR A 185 1.76 -10.94 21.72
C THR A 185 1.96 -12.05 20.69
N GLN A 186 1.78 -11.74 19.40
CA GLN A 186 1.76 -12.71 18.31
C GLN A 186 2.67 -12.29 17.15
N ARG A 187 3.25 -13.30 16.48
CA ARG A 187 3.88 -13.14 15.15
C ARG A 187 3.36 -14.21 14.23
N VAL A 188 3.01 -13.81 13.02
CA VAL A 188 2.43 -14.66 11.99
C VAL A 188 3.39 -14.68 10.81
N SER A 189 3.85 -15.88 10.43
CA SER A 189 4.75 -16.03 9.28
C SER A 189 3.98 -15.75 7.99
N LEU A 190 4.63 -15.02 7.08
CA LEU A 190 4.16 -14.82 5.71
C LEU A 190 4.12 -16.16 4.97
N LEU A 191 3.26 -16.26 3.96
CA LEU A 191 3.17 -17.41 3.05
C LEU A 191 4.49 -17.57 2.28
N PRO A 192 5.00 -18.80 2.07
CA PRO A 192 6.27 -19.05 1.39
C PRO A 192 6.18 -18.94 -0.13
N ASP A 193 7.29 -18.52 -0.75
CA ASP A 193 7.44 -18.31 -2.20
C ASP A 193 6.33 -17.48 -2.89
N THR A 194 5.71 -16.60 -2.11
CA THR A 194 4.51 -15.83 -2.46
C THR A 194 4.91 -14.39 -2.80
N VAL A 195 4.27 -13.81 -3.82
CA VAL A 195 4.44 -12.39 -4.15
C VAL A 195 3.41 -11.60 -3.36
N TYR A 196 3.89 -10.70 -2.51
CA TYR A 196 3.06 -9.75 -1.76
C TYR A 196 3.06 -8.40 -2.45
N THR A 197 1.91 -7.74 -2.44
CA THR A 197 1.77 -6.32 -2.74
C THR A 197 1.04 -5.66 -1.57
N VAL A 198 1.64 -4.62 -0.98
CA VAL A 198 1.04 -3.82 0.09
C VAL A 198 0.86 -2.40 -0.41
N ALA A 199 -0.35 -1.84 -0.28
CA ALA A 199 -0.63 -0.46 -0.61
C ALA A 199 -1.18 0.32 0.59
N ILE A 200 -0.76 1.57 0.72
CA ILE A 200 -1.33 2.57 1.61
C ILE A 200 -1.87 3.68 0.73
N LEU A 201 -3.16 3.97 0.87
CA LEU A 201 -3.89 4.82 -0.08
C LEU A 201 -3.72 6.31 0.22
N ALA A 202 -3.87 7.15 -0.81
CA ALA A 202 -3.71 8.61 -0.74
C ALA A 202 -4.57 9.26 0.35
N ASN A 203 -5.73 8.68 0.65
CA ASN A 203 -6.70 9.14 1.65
C ASN A 203 -6.31 8.80 3.11
N ALA A 204 -5.22 8.04 3.33
CA ALA A 204 -4.66 7.78 4.65
C ALA A 204 -4.12 9.08 5.29
N GLN A 205 -4.61 9.43 6.48
CA GLN A 205 -4.36 10.73 7.10
C GLN A 205 -3.30 10.72 8.20
N ASP A 206 -2.66 11.87 8.39
CA ASP A 206 -1.89 12.14 9.60
C ASP A 206 -2.77 12.45 10.82
N GLN A 207 -2.18 12.45 12.02
CA GLN A 207 -2.90 12.75 13.28
C GLN A 207 -3.46 14.19 13.37
N TRP A 208 -3.33 14.99 12.31
CA TRP A 208 -3.90 16.33 12.17
C TRP A 208 -4.86 16.46 10.97
N GLY A 209 -5.18 15.35 10.28
CA GLY A 209 -6.16 15.28 9.19
C GLY A 209 -5.61 15.56 7.78
N HIS A 210 -4.29 15.62 7.59
CA HIS A 210 -3.71 15.80 6.25
C HIS A 210 -3.56 14.44 5.53
N PRO A 211 -4.04 14.27 4.30
CA PRO A 211 -3.91 13.03 3.54
C PRO A 211 -2.47 12.80 3.04
N LEU A 212 -2.10 11.53 2.82
CA LEU A 212 -0.87 11.09 2.16
C LEU A 212 -0.76 11.67 0.73
N GLY A 213 -1.88 11.92 0.07
CA GLY A 213 -2.00 12.70 -1.17
C GLY A 213 -1.54 11.97 -2.45
N GLN A 214 -0.81 10.88 -2.31
CA GLN A 214 -0.52 9.88 -3.36
C GLN A 214 -0.58 8.50 -2.72
N ASP A 215 -0.99 7.49 -3.48
CA ASP A 215 -0.87 6.11 -3.01
C ASP A 215 0.59 5.69 -2.95
N TRP A 216 0.91 4.79 -2.02
CA TRP A 216 2.22 4.16 -1.92
C TRP A 216 2.07 2.65 -2.00
N VAL A 217 2.80 2.02 -2.93
CA VAL A 217 2.77 0.58 -3.19
C VAL A 217 4.15 -0.04 -2.96
N LEU A 218 4.20 -1.19 -2.32
CA LEU A 218 5.37 -2.03 -2.11
C LEU A 218 5.09 -3.45 -2.60
N ARG A 219 5.87 -3.94 -3.54
CA ARG A 219 5.80 -5.32 -4.05
C ARG A 219 7.08 -6.09 -3.71
N PHE A 220 6.94 -7.31 -3.20
CA PHE A 220 8.08 -8.15 -2.84
C PHE A 220 7.74 -9.65 -2.97
N ARG A 221 8.74 -10.53 -2.93
CA ARG A 221 8.53 -12.00 -2.92
C ARG A 221 9.10 -12.61 -1.65
N THR A 222 8.42 -13.58 -1.05
CA THR A 222 8.93 -14.29 0.12
C THR A 222 9.86 -15.44 -0.24
N THR A 223 10.72 -15.84 0.70
CA THR A 223 11.54 -17.06 0.58
C THR A 223 10.70 -18.33 0.63
N SER A 224 11.10 -19.39 -0.07
CA SER A 224 10.58 -20.74 0.20
C SER A 224 11.14 -21.29 1.51
N VAL A 225 10.39 -22.18 2.19
CA VAL A 225 10.73 -22.73 3.52
C VAL A 225 12.08 -23.49 3.55
N ILE A 226 12.57 -23.92 2.38
CA ILE A 226 13.80 -24.74 2.24
C ILE A 226 15.08 -23.92 2.46
N ALA A 227 15.01 -22.58 2.43
CA ALA A 227 16.16 -21.68 2.70
C ALA A 227 16.64 -21.67 4.17
N GLY A 228 16.26 -22.67 4.98
CA GLY A 228 16.37 -22.71 6.45
C GLY A 228 17.50 -23.54 7.05
N GLN A 229 18.59 -23.83 6.31
CA GLN A 229 19.82 -24.39 6.91
C GLN A 229 21.08 -23.62 6.49
N ASN A 230 21.95 -23.38 7.47
CA ASN A 230 23.11 -22.51 7.34
C ASN A 230 24.19 -23.10 6.42
N THR A 231 24.28 -22.62 5.19
CA THR A 231 25.53 -22.67 4.42
C THR A 231 26.32 -21.39 4.73
N PRO A 232 27.39 -21.43 5.54
CA PRO A 232 28.21 -20.25 5.78
C PRO A 232 28.92 -19.85 4.48
N THR A 233 28.60 -18.66 3.96
CA THR A 233 29.26 -18.10 2.77
C THR A 233 30.77 -18.03 2.99
N PRO A 234 31.59 -18.68 2.14
CA PRO A 234 33.04 -18.54 2.22
C PRO A 234 33.43 -17.07 2.01
N PRO A 235 34.31 -16.49 2.84
CA PRO A 235 34.69 -15.09 2.69
C PRO A 235 35.36 -14.86 1.33
N SER A 236 34.90 -13.84 0.60
CA SER A 236 35.34 -13.58 -0.77
C SER A 236 36.86 -13.37 -0.86
N ALA A 237 37.54 -14.31 -1.52
CA ALA A 237 38.98 -14.21 -1.75
C ALA A 237 39.29 -12.99 -2.63
N SER A 238 40.15 -12.09 -2.16
CA SER A 238 40.45 -10.83 -2.86
C SER A 238 41.02 -11.07 -4.26
N THR A 239 40.37 -10.48 -5.27
CA THR A 239 40.77 -10.57 -6.68
C THR A 239 42.19 -10.01 -6.88
N LYS A 240 43.17 -10.88 -7.15
CA LYS A 240 44.48 -10.45 -7.65
C LYS A 240 44.46 -10.41 -9.18
N THR A 241 44.84 -9.26 -9.74
CA THR A 241 44.92 -9.00 -11.17
C THR A 241 45.85 -9.99 -11.88
N PRO A 242 45.41 -10.67 -12.97
CA PRO A 242 46.30 -11.47 -13.81
C PRO A 242 47.23 -10.58 -14.66
N PRO A 243 48.50 -10.97 -14.88
CA PRO A 243 49.38 -10.29 -15.84
C PRO A 243 49.02 -10.63 -17.30
N PRO A 244 49.41 -9.78 -18.28
CA PRO A 244 49.10 -9.98 -19.69
C PRO A 244 49.90 -11.13 -20.35
N PRO A 245 49.40 -11.70 -21.47
CA PRO A 245 50.00 -12.86 -22.14
C PRO A 245 51.22 -12.52 -23.01
N SER A 246 52.08 -13.53 -23.25
CA SER A 246 53.20 -13.50 -24.20
C SER A 246 53.58 -14.94 -24.63
N PRO A 247 54.26 -15.15 -25.76
CA PRO A 247 53.62 -15.93 -26.84
C PRO A 247 54.07 -17.39 -27.04
N THR A 248 53.24 -18.11 -27.79
CA THR A 248 53.39 -19.47 -28.32
C THR A 248 54.60 -19.67 -29.25
N PRO A 249 55.30 -20.82 -29.14
CA PRO A 249 55.96 -21.50 -30.26
C PRO A 249 55.29 -22.85 -30.62
N THR A 250 55.61 -23.38 -31.80
CA THR A 250 54.95 -24.49 -32.53
C THR A 250 55.98 -24.99 -33.60
N PRO A 251 56.02 -26.24 -34.16
CA PRO A 251 55.11 -27.42 -34.08
C PRO A 251 55.80 -28.82 -33.82
N ALA A 252 55.01 -29.91 -33.95
CA ALA A 252 55.35 -31.29 -34.42
C ALA A 252 56.22 -32.22 -33.53
N HIS A 253 55.85 -33.49 -33.25
CA HIS A 253 55.62 -34.57 -34.24
C HIS A 253 54.68 -35.73 -33.79
N THR A 254 53.81 -36.15 -34.70
CA THR A 254 53.44 -37.53 -35.14
C THR A 254 53.68 -38.77 -34.23
N GLN A 255 52.63 -39.57 -33.93
CA GLN A 255 52.33 -40.91 -34.51
C GLN A 255 50.94 -41.45 -34.05
N VAL A 256 50.58 -42.72 -34.34
CA VAL A 256 49.21 -43.32 -34.42
C VAL A 256 49.26 -44.87 -34.21
N GLU A 257 48.19 -45.68 -34.03
CA GLU A 257 46.74 -45.44 -34.27
C GLU A 257 45.72 -45.91 -33.16
N PRO A 258 45.21 -47.17 -33.02
CA PRO A 258 43.79 -47.36 -32.62
C PRO A 258 43.48 -48.34 -31.45
N THR A 259 42.26 -48.27 -30.86
CA THR A 259 41.12 -49.23 -31.07
C THR A 259 40.05 -49.21 -29.93
N GLN A 260 38.77 -49.32 -30.33
CA GLN A 260 37.55 -49.78 -29.59
C GLN A 260 36.77 -48.86 -28.61
N PRO A 261 35.41 -48.78 -28.74
CA PRO A 261 34.49 -48.10 -27.80
C PRO A 261 33.58 -49.07 -26.98
N PRO A 262 32.98 -48.61 -25.86
CA PRO A 262 31.94 -49.33 -25.10
C PRO A 262 30.48 -48.82 -25.36
N ALA A 263 29.50 -49.58 -24.83
CA ALA A 263 28.08 -49.67 -25.24
C ALA A 263 27.07 -48.64 -24.63
N PRO A 264 25.83 -48.53 -25.18
CA PRO A 264 24.74 -47.66 -24.70
C PRO A 264 23.95 -48.18 -23.47
N PRO A 265 23.02 -47.40 -22.86
CA PRO A 265 22.43 -47.68 -21.55
C PRO A 265 21.17 -48.57 -21.56
N PRO A 266 20.78 -49.15 -20.40
CA PRO A 266 19.55 -49.95 -20.23
C PRO A 266 18.33 -49.16 -19.75
N THR A 267 17.13 -49.68 -20.05
CA THR A 267 15.83 -49.24 -19.49
C THR A 267 15.02 -50.50 -19.05
N PRO A 268 13.76 -50.41 -18.53
CA PRO A 268 13.37 -51.03 -17.26
C PRO A 268 12.87 -52.48 -17.35
N THR A 269 12.75 -53.13 -16.19
CA THR A 269 12.14 -54.47 -16.00
C THR A 269 11.11 -54.43 -14.85
N SER A 270 10.08 -55.28 -14.92
CA SER A 270 8.88 -55.29 -14.07
C SER A 270 8.62 -56.67 -13.39
N LEU A 271 7.45 -56.83 -12.73
CA LEU A 271 6.85 -58.07 -12.14
C LEU A 271 7.29 -58.45 -10.70
N PRO A 272 6.51 -59.25 -9.92
CA PRO A 272 5.07 -59.61 -9.98
C PRO A 272 4.32 -59.45 -8.60
N SER A 273 3.24 -60.23 -8.38
CA SER A 273 2.13 -59.97 -7.43
C SER A 273 2.08 -60.79 -6.11
N THR A 274 1.11 -60.40 -5.26
CA THR A 274 0.40 -61.01 -4.08
C THR A 274 0.19 -62.55 -4.05
N PRO A 275 -0.32 -63.21 -2.95
CA PRO A 275 -1.10 -62.75 -1.75
C PRO A 275 -0.45 -63.26 -0.41
N PRO A 276 -1.11 -63.62 0.75
CA PRO A 276 -2.52 -63.51 1.21
C PRO A 276 -2.83 -63.12 2.71
N GLU A 277 -4.07 -62.68 2.93
CA GLU A 277 -5.06 -63.07 4.00
C GLU A 277 -4.74 -63.18 5.52
N SER A 278 -5.39 -62.33 6.34
CA SER A 278 -6.28 -62.78 7.44
C SER A 278 -7.16 -61.69 8.12
N GLN A 279 -8.47 -61.84 7.90
CA GLN A 279 -9.62 -61.65 8.84
C GLN A 279 -10.05 -60.28 9.43
N GLN A 280 -11.38 -60.24 9.63
CA GLN A 280 -12.27 -59.17 10.11
C GLN A 280 -12.39 -59.24 11.66
N PRO A 281 -13.04 -58.27 12.36
CA PRO A 281 -14.50 -58.18 12.39
C PRO A 281 -15.09 -56.77 12.22
N THR A 282 -16.36 -56.76 11.81
CA THR A 282 -17.19 -55.58 11.51
C THR A 282 -17.74 -54.88 12.75
N GLN A 283 -17.98 -53.57 12.64
CA GLN A 283 -19.10 -52.90 13.33
C GLN A 283 -19.84 -51.97 12.35
N GLN A 284 -21.10 -51.71 12.65
CA GLN A 284 -22.10 -51.17 11.72
C GLN A 284 -22.80 -49.94 12.33
N PRO A 285 -22.79 -48.77 11.68
CA PRO A 285 -23.69 -47.67 12.00
C PRO A 285 -25.10 -47.93 11.47
N VAL A 286 -26.12 -47.52 12.23
CA VAL A 286 -27.54 -47.64 11.88
C VAL A 286 -28.07 -46.31 11.35
N ALA A 287 -28.98 -46.35 10.37
CA ALA A 287 -29.55 -45.15 9.74
C ALA A 287 -30.52 -44.39 10.66
N PRO A 288 -30.52 -43.03 10.64
CA PRO A 288 -31.57 -42.23 11.26
C PRO A 288 -32.79 -42.04 10.35
N THR A 289 -33.96 -42.35 10.93
CA THR A 289 -35.32 -42.21 10.40
C THR A 289 -35.64 -40.84 9.81
N ALA A 290 -36.45 -40.80 8.74
CA ALA A 290 -37.03 -39.56 8.20
C ALA A 290 -38.19 -39.04 9.07
N THR A 291 -38.27 -37.72 9.24
CA THR A 291 -39.36 -37.04 9.97
C THR A 291 -40.02 -35.99 9.08
N THR A 292 -41.36 -35.92 9.10
CA THR A 292 -42.19 -35.04 8.27
C THR A 292 -42.25 -33.58 8.76
N PRO A 293 -42.60 -32.61 7.87
CA PRO A 293 -42.62 -31.18 8.20
C PRO A 293 -43.94 -30.72 8.84
N PRO A 294 -43.92 -29.60 9.60
CA PRO A 294 -45.13 -28.85 9.98
C PRO A 294 -45.59 -27.87 8.88
N SER A 295 -46.90 -27.67 8.76
CA SER A 295 -47.55 -26.75 7.81
C SER A 295 -47.60 -25.28 8.30
N PRO A 296 -47.83 -24.30 7.41
CA PRO A 296 -47.80 -22.87 7.74
C PRO A 296 -49.11 -22.34 8.37
N PRO A 297 -49.05 -21.24 9.14
CA PRO A 297 -50.19 -20.40 9.47
C PRO A 297 -50.56 -19.44 8.31
N ALA A 298 -51.86 -19.14 8.18
CA ALA A 298 -52.43 -18.26 7.15
C ALA A 298 -52.51 -16.78 7.63
N PRO A 299 -52.85 -15.80 6.75
CA PRO A 299 -52.44 -14.39 6.92
C PRO A 299 -53.49 -13.43 7.49
N SER A 300 -53.11 -12.14 7.57
CA SER A 300 -53.96 -10.93 7.52
C SER A 300 -54.53 -10.42 8.87
N PRO A 301 -54.91 -9.13 8.99
CA PRO A 301 -54.22 -7.90 8.55
C PRO A 301 -54.12 -6.84 9.67
N THR A 302 -53.44 -5.71 9.41
CA THR A 302 -53.93 -4.33 9.67
C THR A 302 -52.99 -3.32 9.00
N ALA A 303 -53.55 -2.26 8.40
CA ALA A 303 -52.80 -1.18 7.77
C ALA A 303 -52.61 0.03 8.71
N THR A 304 -51.51 0.75 8.53
CA THR A 304 -51.29 2.11 9.06
C THR A 304 -50.86 3.02 7.91
N ALA A 305 -51.27 4.29 7.94
CA ALA A 305 -51.40 5.11 6.73
C ALA A 305 -50.09 5.74 6.19
N THR A 306 -50.05 5.85 4.86
CA THR A 306 -49.15 6.72 4.11
C THR A 306 -49.33 8.20 4.49
N PRO A 307 -48.24 8.97 4.72
CA PRO A 307 -48.31 10.43 4.74
C PRO A 307 -48.34 10.98 3.30
N THR A 308 -49.37 11.75 2.97
CA THR A 308 -49.57 12.37 1.65
C THR A 308 -48.55 13.50 1.39
N PRO A 309 -47.94 13.62 0.20
CA PRO A 309 -47.16 14.78 -0.18
C PRO A 309 -48.05 16.01 -0.40
N VAL A 310 -47.68 17.16 0.18
CA VAL A 310 -48.39 18.44 0.01
C VAL A 310 -47.88 19.14 -1.26
N PRO A 311 -48.77 19.65 -2.15
CA PRO A 311 -48.36 20.24 -3.42
C PRO A 311 -47.93 21.72 -3.33
N THR A 312 -46.96 22.07 -4.18
CA THR A 312 -46.81 23.33 -4.94
C THR A 312 -46.91 24.67 -4.20
N SER A 313 -45.80 25.42 -4.21
CA SER A 313 -45.81 26.89 -4.16
C SER A 313 -45.53 27.49 -5.54
N THR A 314 -46.20 28.60 -5.86
CA THR A 314 -46.22 29.24 -7.19
C THR A 314 -45.20 30.38 -7.29
N PRO A 315 -44.46 30.54 -8.40
CA PRO A 315 -43.73 31.78 -8.71
C PRO A 315 -44.66 32.87 -9.26
N GLU A 316 -44.63 34.06 -8.67
CA GLU A 316 -45.44 35.23 -9.05
C GLU A 316 -44.74 36.05 -10.18
N PRO A 317 -45.47 36.69 -11.13
CA PRO A 317 -44.89 37.07 -12.42
C PRO A 317 -44.23 38.46 -12.51
N THR A 318 -43.36 38.56 -13.51
CA THR A 318 -42.65 39.73 -14.05
C THR A 318 -43.53 40.97 -14.35
N PRO A 319 -43.13 42.18 -13.93
CA PRO A 319 -43.52 43.43 -14.58
C PRO A 319 -42.57 43.78 -15.75
N ALA A 320 -43.13 44.36 -16.82
CA ALA A 320 -42.44 44.68 -18.08
C ALA A 320 -42.30 46.23 -18.28
N PRO A 321 -41.76 46.74 -19.40
CA PRO A 321 -40.84 47.90 -19.37
C PRO A 321 -41.48 49.28 -19.52
N GLU A 322 -40.73 50.31 -19.12
CA GLU A 322 -40.95 51.72 -19.49
C GLU A 322 -39.81 52.28 -20.38
N THR A 323 -40.04 53.47 -20.95
CA THR A 323 -39.52 53.86 -22.27
C THR A 323 -38.49 54.99 -22.28
N SER A 324 -37.78 55.11 -23.40
CA SER A 324 -36.82 56.19 -23.71
C SER A 324 -37.47 57.58 -23.76
N PRO A 325 -36.71 58.63 -23.45
CA PRO A 325 -36.61 59.72 -24.42
C PRO A 325 -35.18 60.23 -24.70
N THR A 326 -34.94 60.63 -25.94
CA THR A 326 -33.86 61.50 -26.47
C THR A 326 -34.49 62.81 -27.01
N PRO A 327 -33.76 63.86 -27.47
CA PRO A 327 -32.30 64.15 -27.44
C PRO A 327 -31.95 65.59 -26.93
N SER A 328 -30.65 66.00 -26.95
CA SER A 328 -30.16 67.15 -27.76
C SER A 328 -28.77 67.74 -27.35
N SER A 329 -27.96 68.09 -28.36
CA SER A 329 -26.96 69.19 -28.46
C SER A 329 -25.78 69.35 -27.46
N THR A 330 -24.64 68.73 -27.79
CA THR A 330 -23.34 69.34 -28.22
C THR A 330 -22.88 70.69 -27.62
N PRO A 331 -21.62 70.77 -27.12
CA PRO A 331 -20.55 71.44 -27.91
C PRO A 331 -19.23 70.64 -28.05
N THR A 332 -18.41 71.01 -29.04
CA THR A 332 -17.14 70.39 -29.50
C THR A 332 -15.94 71.26 -29.07
N PRO A 333 -14.83 70.70 -28.52
CA PRO A 333 -13.65 70.27 -29.30
C PRO A 333 -13.03 68.95 -28.75
N GLU A 334 -11.87 68.40 -29.16
CA GLU A 334 -10.83 68.79 -30.13
C GLU A 334 -10.23 67.51 -30.78
N ALA A 335 -9.52 67.63 -31.91
CA ALA A 335 -8.99 66.45 -32.62
C ALA A 335 -7.79 65.81 -31.89
N THR A 336 -7.97 64.58 -31.41
CA THR A 336 -6.94 63.72 -30.79
C THR A 336 -6.72 62.49 -31.69
N PRO A 337 -5.47 62.01 -31.91
CA PRO A 337 -5.18 61.04 -32.96
C PRO A 337 -5.91 59.70 -32.78
N THR A 338 -6.23 59.08 -33.92
CA THR A 338 -6.80 57.74 -34.02
C THR A 338 -6.01 56.75 -33.16
N PRO A 339 -6.62 56.05 -32.18
CA PRO A 339 -5.96 54.94 -31.53
C PRO A 339 -5.70 53.85 -32.58
N GLU A 340 -4.44 53.46 -32.70
CA GLU A 340 -4.05 52.28 -33.50
C GLU A 340 -4.85 51.08 -32.99
N SER A 341 -5.44 50.30 -33.92
CA SER A 341 -6.45 49.31 -33.56
C SER A 341 -5.85 48.25 -32.63
N THR A 342 -6.15 48.34 -31.33
CA THR A 342 -5.84 47.32 -30.34
C THR A 342 -6.29 45.98 -30.91
N ALA A 343 -5.34 45.08 -31.15
CA ALA A 343 -5.66 43.76 -31.66
C ALA A 343 -6.62 43.10 -30.66
N THR A 344 -7.81 42.71 -31.12
CA THR A 344 -8.73 41.89 -30.32
C THR A 344 -7.93 40.73 -29.75
N PRO A 345 -7.92 40.52 -28.42
CA PRO A 345 -7.20 39.39 -27.86
C PRO A 345 -7.76 38.13 -28.51
N VAL A 346 -6.91 37.42 -29.27
CA VAL A 346 -7.30 36.16 -29.88
C VAL A 346 -7.80 35.27 -28.75
N PRO A 347 -9.04 34.76 -28.80
CA PRO A 347 -9.53 33.89 -27.74
C PRO A 347 -8.56 32.71 -27.64
N VAL A 348 -7.99 32.51 -26.46
CA VAL A 348 -7.04 31.43 -26.23
C VAL A 348 -7.84 30.14 -26.33
N THR A 349 -7.80 29.51 -27.51
CA THR A 349 -8.36 28.18 -27.71
C THR A 349 -7.76 27.26 -26.65
N PRO A 350 -8.57 26.63 -25.79
CA PRO A 350 -8.04 25.73 -24.78
C PRO A 350 -7.26 24.61 -25.47
N GLU A 351 -6.08 24.28 -24.94
CA GLU A 351 -5.23 23.22 -25.49
C GLU A 351 -5.98 21.88 -25.38
N PRO A 352 -6.07 21.07 -26.45
CA PRO A 352 -6.89 19.88 -26.45
C PRO A 352 -6.37 18.85 -25.44
N ILE A 353 -7.27 18.38 -24.57
CA ILE A 353 -6.92 17.43 -23.50
C ILE A 353 -6.39 16.13 -24.14
N PRO A 354 -5.15 15.71 -23.82
CA PRO A 354 -4.47 14.66 -24.58
C PRO A 354 -4.92 13.25 -24.14
N VAL A 355 -5.29 12.43 -25.13
CA VAL A 355 -5.57 10.99 -24.95
C VAL A 355 -4.36 10.20 -25.46
N THR A 356 -3.67 9.50 -24.57
CA THR A 356 -2.31 8.97 -24.80
C THR A 356 -2.12 7.55 -24.27
N GLY A 357 -1.03 6.88 -24.69
CA GLY A 357 -0.75 5.48 -24.34
C GLY A 357 -1.78 4.52 -24.96
N ALA A 358 -2.14 3.45 -24.24
CA ALA A 358 -3.15 2.49 -24.69
C ALA A 358 -4.50 3.18 -25.00
N PHE A 359 -4.92 4.15 -24.17
CA PHE A 359 -6.13 4.95 -24.44
C PHE A 359 -6.04 5.69 -25.78
N GLY A 360 -4.88 6.28 -26.09
CA GLY A 360 -4.65 6.95 -27.36
C GLY A 360 -4.76 6.00 -28.56
N GLN A 361 -4.22 4.79 -28.45
CA GLN A 361 -4.33 3.78 -29.51
C GLN A 361 -5.79 3.40 -29.79
N ILE A 362 -6.59 3.17 -28.74
CA ILE A 362 -7.99 2.76 -28.86
C ILE A 362 -8.87 3.92 -29.33
N TYR A 363 -8.77 5.08 -28.67
CA TYR A 363 -9.57 6.27 -28.97
C TYR A 363 -9.27 6.82 -30.37
N TRP A 364 -8.00 7.09 -30.71
CA TRP A 364 -7.66 7.60 -32.05
C TRP A 364 -7.75 6.54 -33.15
N GLY A 365 -7.65 5.25 -32.82
CA GLY A 365 -7.76 4.14 -33.76
C GLY A 365 -9.19 3.70 -34.09
N ASN A 366 -10.19 4.05 -33.27
CA ASN A 366 -11.56 3.57 -33.43
C ASN A 366 -12.60 4.71 -33.35
N ALA A 367 -13.14 5.10 -34.51
CA ALA A 367 -14.18 6.12 -34.60
C ALA A 367 -15.49 5.77 -33.87
N SER A 368 -15.79 4.48 -33.67
CA SER A 368 -16.96 4.06 -32.87
C SER A 368 -16.73 4.33 -31.38
N VAL A 369 -15.50 4.16 -30.88
CA VAL A 369 -15.14 4.51 -29.50
C VAL A 369 -15.22 6.03 -29.29
N GLN A 370 -14.75 6.84 -30.24
CA GLN A 370 -14.91 8.30 -30.18
C GLN A 370 -16.39 8.71 -30.12
N GLN A 371 -17.24 8.10 -30.96
CA GLN A 371 -18.67 8.38 -30.98
C GLN A 371 -19.40 7.93 -29.69
N LYS A 372 -18.91 6.87 -29.03
CA LYS A 372 -19.48 6.36 -27.78
C LYS A 372 -19.05 7.16 -26.54
N LEU A 373 -17.79 7.58 -26.46
CA LEU A 373 -17.23 8.31 -25.31
C LEU A 373 -17.43 9.83 -25.38
N GLY A 374 -17.48 10.42 -26.57
CA GLY A 374 -17.33 11.86 -26.75
C GLY A 374 -15.92 12.35 -26.40
N GLN A 375 -15.78 13.64 -26.14
CA GLN A 375 -14.49 14.30 -25.88
C GLN A 375 -13.91 13.92 -24.50
N PRO A 376 -12.57 13.92 -24.33
CA PRO A 376 -11.94 13.81 -23.02
C PRO A 376 -12.23 15.05 -22.15
N LEU A 377 -12.65 14.82 -20.90
CA LEU A 377 -12.96 15.86 -19.91
C LEU A 377 -11.77 16.23 -19.02
N ALA A 378 -10.86 15.28 -18.80
CA ALA A 378 -9.72 15.42 -17.90
C ALA A 378 -8.45 14.79 -18.46
N HIS A 379 -7.29 15.22 -17.97
CA HIS A 379 -6.04 14.49 -18.17
C HIS A 379 -6.13 13.11 -17.50
N ALA A 380 -5.56 12.09 -18.13
CA ALA A 380 -5.49 10.77 -17.53
C ALA A 380 -4.67 10.80 -16.23
N TYR A 381 -5.23 10.25 -15.16
CA TYR A 381 -4.61 10.10 -13.85
C TYR A 381 -4.45 8.62 -13.49
N THR A 382 -3.81 8.33 -12.36
CA THR A 382 -3.61 6.97 -11.85
C THR A 382 -4.12 6.89 -10.42
N VAL A 383 -4.83 5.81 -10.10
CA VAL A 383 -5.34 5.50 -8.77
C VAL A 383 -4.96 4.08 -8.43
N SER A 384 -4.65 3.78 -7.18
CA SER A 384 -4.55 2.38 -6.76
C SER A 384 -5.91 1.72 -6.88
N ALA A 385 -5.89 0.47 -7.34
CA ALA A 385 -7.09 -0.31 -7.61
C ALA A 385 -6.79 -1.80 -7.43
N THR A 386 -7.84 -2.57 -7.20
CA THR A 386 -7.80 -4.03 -7.28
C THR A 386 -8.77 -4.55 -8.32
N GLU A 387 -8.47 -5.71 -8.88
CA GLU A 387 -9.40 -6.47 -9.71
C GLU A 387 -9.53 -7.92 -9.22
N MET A 388 -10.67 -8.54 -9.50
CA MET A 388 -10.94 -9.95 -9.23
C MET A 388 -11.84 -10.51 -10.33
N ASP A 389 -11.41 -11.58 -10.97
CA ASP A 389 -12.16 -12.27 -12.01
C ASP A 389 -13.19 -13.26 -11.43
N PHE A 390 -14.36 -13.32 -12.06
CA PHE A 390 -15.50 -14.18 -11.71
C PHE A 390 -15.93 -15.03 -12.91
N GLN A 391 -16.74 -16.08 -12.67
CA GLN A 391 -17.22 -16.97 -13.72
C GLN A 391 -17.96 -16.26 -14.87
N ARG A 392 -18.59 -15.10 -14.61
CA ARG A 392 -19.40 -14.34 -15.57
C ARG A 392 -19.15 -12.82 -15.47
N GLY A 393 -17.92 -12.41 -15.20
CA GLY A 393 -17.54 -10.99 -15.15
C GLY A 393 -16.28 -10.74 -14.32
N LEU A 394 -16.08 -9.49 -13.93
CA LEU A 394 -15.06 -9.10 -12.96
C LEU A 394 -15.56 -7.97 -12.05
N MET A 395 -14.92 -7.82 -10.90
CA MET A 395 -15.03 -6.62 -10.07
C MET A 395 -13.71 -5.84 -10.11
N ILE A 396 -13.78 -4.52 -10.23
CA ILE A 396 -12.63 -3.61 -10.09
C ILE A 396 -12.95 -2.60 -8.98
N GLU A 397 -12.19 -2.55 -7.89
CA GLU A 397 -12.33 -1.52 -6.85
C GLU A 397 -11.40 -0.34 -7.15
N ARG A 398 -11.95 0.88 -7.12
CA ARG A 398 -11.22 2.16 -7.14
C ARG A 398 -11.09 2.72 -5.73
N PHE A 399 -9.86 2.77 -5.22
CA PHE A 399 -9.61 3.20 -3.84
C PHE A 399 -9.77 4.70 -3.62
N ASP A 400 -9.71 5.51 -4.69
CA ASP A 400 -9.86 6.97 -4.60
C ASP A 400 -11.32 7.39 -4.38
N THR A 401 -12.28 6.66 -4.95
CA THR A 401 -13.72 6.87 -4.75
C THR A 401 -14.39 5.81 -3.86
N ALA A 402 -13.63 4.84 -3.33
CA ALA A 402 -14.12 3.67 -2.62
C ALA A 402 -15.30 2.98 -3.36
N THR A 403 -15.09 2.65 -4.63
CA THR A 403 -16.17 2.15 -5.51
C THR A 403 -15.75 0.89 -6.26
N ILE A 404 -16.54 -0.17 -6.10
CA ILE A 404 -16.45 -1.41 -6.85
C ILE A 404 -17.25 -1.24 -8.15
N TYR A 405 -16.57 -1.20 -9.30
CA TYR A 405 -17.19 -1.36 -10.61
C TYR A 405 -17.39 -2.86 -10.88
N VAL A 406 -18.65 -3.26 -11.03
CA VAL A 406 -19.04 -4.62 -11.43
C VAL A 406 -19.18 -4.64 -12.94
N LEU A 407 -18.38 -5.45 -13.63
CA LEU A 407 -18.36 -5.62 -15.09
C LEU A 407 -18.88 -7.02 -15.43
N VAL A 408 -20.12 -7.12 -15.92
CA VAL A 408 -20.80 -8.39 -16.20
C VAL A 408 -20.51 -8.87 -17.62
N ALA A 409 -20.29 -10.16 -17.83
CA ALA A 409 -19.94 -10.75 -19.12
C ALA A 409 -21.04 -10.65 -20.21
N ASP A 410 -22.24 -10.14 -19.89
CA ASP A 410 -23.28 -9.78 -20.87
C ASP A 410 -23.08 -8.39 -21.50
N GLY A 411 -22.06 -7.64 -21.05
CA GLY A 411 -21.77 -6.28 -21.49
C GLY A 411 -22.34 -5.18 -20.59
N THR A 412 -23.04 -5.52 -19.50
CA THR A 412 -23.56 -4.57 -18.50
C THR A 412 -22.50 -4.23 -17.46
N TRP A 413 -22.42 -2.98 -16.99
CA TRP A 413 -21.64 -2.62 -15.81
C TRP A 413 -22.40 -1.65 -14.89
N PHE A 414 -22.05 -1.65 -13.60
CA PHE A 414 -22.56 -0.70 -12.62
C PHE A 414 -21.62 -0.50 -11.43
N PRO A 415 -21.63 0.68 -10.76
CA PRO A 415 -20.89 0.92 -9.54
C PRO A 415 -21.64 0.43 -8.29
N VAL A 416 -20.89 -0.09 -7.32
CA VAL A 416 -21.31 -0.43 -5.95
C VAL A 416 -20.34 0.27 -4.99
N PRO A 417 -20.79 1.10 -4.05
CA PRO A 417 -19.89 1.77 -3.11
C PRO A 417 -19.37 0.79 -2.05
N ASP A 418 -18.06 0.79 -1.77
CA ASP A 418 -17.54 0.09 -0.59
C ASP A 418 -17.96 0.88 0.65
N THR A 419 -18.81 0.24 1.46
CA THR A 419 -19.37 0.79 2.70
C THR A 419 -19.14 -0.16 3.88
N TRP A 420 -18.30 -1.18 3.70
CA TRP A 420 -18.12 -2.27 4.66
C TRP A 420 -16.82 -2.10 5.45
N THR A 421 -16.94 -2.00 6.78
CA THR A 421 -15.77 -1.95 7.66
C THR A 421 -15.04 -3.30 7.69
N PRO A 422 -13.70 -3.34 7.87
CA PRO A 422 -12.91 -4.58 7.73
C PRO A 422 -13.27 -5.72 8.68
N ASP A 423 -13.96 -5.45 9.79
CA ASP A 423 -14.51 -6.44 10.72
C ASP A 423 -15.78 -7.16 10.19
N THR A 424 -16.38 -6.65 9.12
CA THR A 424 -17.57 -7.23 8.46
C THR A 424 -17.26 -8.01 7.19
N TRP A 425 -16.01 -7.98 6.73
CA TRP A 425 -15.54 -8.70 5.54
C TRP A 425 -15.54 -10.22 5.80
N PRO A 426 -15.98 -11.06 4.85
CA PRO A 426 -15.82 -12.51 4.94
C PRO A 426 -14.40 -12.91 4.53
N THR A 427 -13.88 -13.99 5.12
CA THR A 427 -12.67 -14.66 4.63
C THR A 427 -12.99 -15.45 3.36
N ALA A 428 -12.06 -15.47 2.39
CA ALA A 428 -12.22 -16.25 1.17
C ALA A 428 -12.29 -17.76 1.44
N GLN A 429 -13.15 -18.47 0.70
CA GLN A 429 -13.34 -19.92 0.85
C GLN A 429 -13.49 -20.61 -0.51
N GLU A 430 -12.68 -21.63 -0.78
CA GLU A 430 -12.85 -22.52 -1.94
C GLU A 430 -14.13 -23.37 -1.76
N VAL A 431 -15.01 -23.36 -2.77
CA VAL A 431 -16.27 -24.13 -2.77
C VAL A 431 -16.20 -25.35 -3.70
N GLU A 432 -15.49 -25.20 -4.81
CA GLU A 432 -15.13 -26.25 -5.78
C GLU A 432 -13.71 -25.93 -6.31
N PRO A 433 -12.97 -26.88 -6.91
CA PRO A 433 -11.58 -26.63 -7.32
C PRO A 433 -11.43 -25.42 -8.25
N ASN A 434 -10.69 -24.40 -7.80
CA ASN A 434 -10.51 -23.08 -8.45
C ASN A 434 -11.78 -22.19 -8.49
N LEU A 435 -12.81 -22.47 -7.68
CA LEU A 435 -13.99 -21.62 -7.51
C LEU A 435 -14.14 -21.20 -6.05
N TRP A 436 -14.28 -19.89 -5.83
CA TRP A 436 -14.17 -19.29 -4.51
C TRP A 436 -15.39 -18.43 -4.18
N SER A 437 -15.89 -18.56 -2.95
CA SER A 437 -16.56 -17.46 -2.28
C SER A 437 -15.49 -16.40 -1.99
N PRO A 438 -15.54 -15.21 -2.61
CA PRO A 438 -14.51 -14.19 -2.44
C PRO A 438 -14.48 -13.63 -1.01
N GLY A 439 -13.31 -13.15 -0.61
CA GLY A 439 -13.10 -12.47 0.69
C GLY A 439 -13.03 -10.95 0.59
N GLY A 440 -12.82 -10.27 1.72
CA GLY A 440 -12.62 -8.81 1.76
C GLY A 440 -13.86 -8.01 1.36
N TYR A 441 -13.65 -6.78 0.85
CA TYR A 441 -14.72 -5.89 0.35
C TYR A 441 -15.44 -6.46 -0.89
N PHE A 442 -14.75 -7.17 -1.79
CA PHE A 442 -15.41 -7.91 -2.89
C PHE A 442 -16.32 -9.01 -2.34
N GLY A 443 -15.86 -9.78 -1.34
CA GLY A 443 -16.69 -10.71 -0.59
C GLY A 443 -17.84 -10.04 0.16
N ALA A 444 -17.66 -8.80 0.60
CA ALA A 444 -18.72 -8.05 1.26
C ALA A 444 -19.84 -7.65 0.29
N ALA A 445 -19.49 -7.15 -0.90
CA ALA A 445 -20.43 -6.84 -1.98
C ALA A 445 -21.10 -8.11 -2.55
N TRP A 446 -20.32 -9.15 -2.83
CA TRP A 446 -20.78 -10.42 -3.40
C TRP A 446 -21.75 -11.22 -2.49
N ARG A 447 -21.97 -10.79 -1.24
CA ARG A 447 -23.06 -11.33 -0.40
C ARG A 447 -24.46 -10.89 -0.84
N ASP A 448 -24.59 -9.93 -1.76
CA ASP A 448 -25.87 -9.70 -2.45
C ASP A 448 -26.18 -10.88 -3.38
N GLN A 449 -27.33 -11.53 -3.17
CA GLN A 449 -27.77 -12.67 -3.98
C GLN A 449 -27.86 -12.34 -5.48
N ALA A 450 -28.21 -11.11 -5.84
CA ALA A 450 -28.23 -10.68 -7.24
C ALA A 450 -26.83 -10.75 -7.87
N LEU A 451 -25.78 -10.33 -7.14
CA LEU A 451 -24.39 -10.42 -7.61
C LEU A 451 -23.91 -11.88 -7.72
N GLN A 452 -24.36 -12.78 -6.85
CA GLN A 452 -24.04 -14.21 -6.94
C GLN A 452 -24.68 -14.86 -8.18
N GLU A 453 -25.95 -14.55 -8.44
CA GLU A 453 -26.68 -15.04 -9.61
C GLU A 453 -26.10 -14.46 -10.91
N THR A 454 -25.74 -13.17 -10.93
CA THR A 454 -25.11 -12.52 -12.07
C THR A 454 -23.68 -13.04 -12.34
N LEU A 455 -22.75 -12.89 -11.41
CA LEU A 455 -21.31 -13.14 -11.63
C LEU A 455 -20.88 -14.60 -11.45
N GLY A 456 -21.59 -15.36 -10.61
CA GLY A 456 -21.12 -16.66 -10.12
C GLY A 456 -20.00 -16.51 -9.10
N TYR A 457 -19.22 -17.57 -8.89
CA TYR A 457 -18.08 -17.56 -7.97
C TYR A 457 -16.87 -16.82 -8.54
N ALA A 458 -15.95 -16.38 -7.68
CA ALA A 458 -14.64 -15.89 -8.11
C ALA A 458 -13.80 -17.07 -8.65
N ILE A 459 -13.03 -16.85 -9.72
CA ILE A 459 -12.16 -17.89 -10.32
C ILE A 459 -10.72 -17.83 -9.78
N GLU A 460 -10.46 -16.89 -8.89
CA GLU A 460 -9.22 -16.73 -8.13
C GLU A 460 -9.55 -16.48 -6.65
N PRO A 461 -8.68 -16.89 -5.70
CA PRO A 461 -8.99 -16.81 -4.28
C PRO A 461 -9.03 -15.37 -3.74
N GLU A 462 -8.38 -14.43 -4.42
CA GLU A 462 -7.93 -13.16 -3.84
C GLU A 462 -7.90 -12.04 -4.88
N ALA A 463 -8.09 -10.80 -4.41
CA ALA A 463 -8.02 -9.61 -5.25
C ALA A 463 -6.57 -9.32 -5.67
N HIS A 464 -6.35 -9.11 -6.97
CA HIS A 464 -5.07 -8.65 -7.50
C HIS A 464 -4.97 -7.13 -7.38
N LEU A 465 -3.96 -6.67 -6.64
CA LEU A 465 -3.64 -5.27 -6.42
C LEU A 465 -2.73 -4.77 -7.54
N MET A 466 -3.26 -3.89 -8.39
CA MET A 466 -2.56 -3.39 -9.59
C MET A 466 -1.28 -2.67 -9.18
N ALA A 467 -0.12 -3.14 -9.67
CA ALA A 467 1.17 -2.74 -9.12
C ALA A 467 1.58 -1.29 -9.46
N GLU A 468 1.12 -0.78 -10.60
CA GLU A 468 1.25 0.63 -11.01
C GLU A 468 -0.05 1.42 -10.79
N GLY A 469 -1.08 0.80 -10.18
CA GLY A 469 -2.44 1.33 -10.10
C GLY A 469 -3.22 1.21 -11.42
N ALA A 470 -4.54 1.42 -11.35
CA ALA A 470 -5.36 1.66 -12.52
C ALA A 470 -5.10 3.07 -13.06
N ARG A 471 -4.73 3.19 -14.34
CA ARG A 471 -4.78 4.48 -15.03
C ARG A 471 -6.22 4.72 -15.50
N ILE A 472 -6.73 5.93 -15.32
CA ILE A 472 -8.12 6.32 -15.65
C ILE A 472 -8.12 7.61 -16.47
N GLN A 473 -9.05 7.74 -17.43
CA GLN A 473 -9.35 9.00 -18.11
C GLN A 473 -10.86 9.14 -18.34
N GLU A 474 -11.38 10.34 -18.08
CA GLU A 474 -12.80 10.69 -18.16
C GLU A 474 -13.14 11.37 -19.49
N PHE A 475 -14.33 11.05 -20.01
CA PHE A 475 -14.90 11.54 -21.28
C PHE A 475 -16.38 11.92 -21.09
N GLU A 476 -16.95 12.65 -22.05
CA GLU A 476 -18.33 13.18 -21.99
C GLU A 476 -19.41 12.13 -21.66
N HIS A 477 -19.21 10.86 -22.04
CA HIS A 477 -20.19 9.78 -21.90
C HIS A 477 -19.61 8.48 -21.28
N GLY A 478 -18.46 8.56 -20.59
CA GLY A 478 -17.86 7.39 -19.94
C GLY A 478 -16.42 7.58 -19.51
N ILE A 479 -15.78 6.48 -19.10
CA ILE A 479 -14.36 6.44 -18.72
C ILE A 479 -13.61 5.32 -19.44
N LEU A 480 -12.31 5.53 -19.63
CA LEU A 480 -11.36 4.46 -19.94
C LEU A 480 -10.56 4.13 -18.67
N LEU A 481 -10.45 2.85 -18.33
CA LEU A 481 -9.67 2.32 -17.22
C LEU A 481 -8.67 1.28 -17.74
N LEU A 482 -7.38 1.44 -17.46
CA LEU A 482 -6.31 0.51 -17.83
C LEU A 482 -5.85 -0.28 -16.60
N SER A 483 -5.96 -1.60 -16.67
CA SER A 483 -5.44 -2.57 -15.70
C SER A 483 -4.02 -3.03 -16.06
N ASP A 484 -3.20 -3.37 -15.06
CA ASP A 484 -1.85 -3.92 -15.27
C ASP A 484 -1.84 -5.41 -15.70
N ARG A 485 -2.98 -6.12 -15.63
CA ARG A 485 -3.23 -7.36 -16.42
C ARG A 485 -3.20 -7.11 -17.93
N GLY A 486 -3.24 -5.85 -18.39
CA GLY A 486 -3.00 -5.47 -19.78
C GLY A 486 -4.27 -5.27 -20.62
N PHE A 487 -5.36 -4.86 -19.97
CA PHE A 487 -6.62 -4.54 -20.64
C PHE A 487 -7.07 -3.11 -20.36
N VAL A 488 -7.68 -2.49 -21.37
CA VAL A 488 -8.44 -1.25 -21.22
C VAL A 488 -9.92 -1.58 -21.25
N TYR A 489 -10.61 -1.20 -20.18
CA TYR A 489 -12.06 -1.26 -20.05
C TYR A 489 -12.64 0.10 -20.40
N MET A 490 -13.59 0.12 -21.34
CA MET A 490 -14.40 1.30 -21.66
C MET A 490 -15.74 1.16 -20.94
N LEU A 491 -16.01 2.02 -19.95
CA LEU A 491 -17.22 2.00 -19.14
C LEU A 491 -18.08 3.21 -19.53
N LEU A 492 -19.20 2.98 -20.21
CA LEU A 492 -20.08 4.04 -20.71
C LEU A 492 -21.20 4.38 -19.72
N GLU A 493 -21.61 5.64 -19.65
CA GLU A 493 -22.69 6.14 -18.77
C GLU A 493 -24.03 5.42 -19.02
N SER A 494 -24.22 4.84 -20.22
CA SER A 494 -25.34 3.96 -20.57
C SER A 494 -25.40 2.62 -19.80
N GLY A 495 -24.47 2.35 -18.90
CA GLY A 495 -24.38 1.08 -18.16
C GLY A 495 -23.82 -0.08 -18.99
N THR A 496 -23.16 0.21 -20.12
CA THR A 496 -22.58 -0.78 -21.05
C THR A 496 -21.07 -0.67 -21.13
N TRP A 497 -20.34 -1.79 -21.22
CA TRP A 497 -18.88 -1.80 -21.30
C TRP A 497 -18.30 -2.65 -22.44
N GLU A 498 -17.06 -2.33 -22.82
CA GLU A 498 -16.26 -3.04 -23.82
C GLU A 498 -14.81 -3.19 -23.33
N GLN A 499 -14.11 -4.24 -23.77
CA GLN A 499 -12.73 -4.55 -23.40
C GLN A 499 -11.80 -4.48 -24.62
N PHE A 500 -10.61 -3.91 -24.44
CA PHE A 500 -9.59 -3.79 -25.48
C PHE A 500 -8.21 -4.23 -24.94
N PRO A 501 -7.38 -4.94 -25.72
CA PRO A 501 -6.03 -5.30 -25.31
C PRO A 501 -5.11 -4.07 -25.29
N ALA A 502 -4.41 -3.84 -24.18
CA ALA A 502 -3.45 -2.75 -24.06
C ALA A 502 -2.12 -3.14 -24.74
N THR A 503 -1.91 -2.71 -25.99
CA THR A 503 -0.69 -3.08 -26.71
C THR A 503 0.53 -2.40 -26.08
N LYS A 504 1.51 -3.19 -25.63
CA LYS A 504 2.72 -2.69 -24.97
C LYS A 504 3.67 -2.07 -26.00
N ASN A 505 3.64 -0.74 -26.10
CA ASN A 505 4.65 0.02 -26.83
C ASN A 505 6.02 -0.11 -26.14
N SER A 506 6.85 -1.04 -26.62
CA SER A 506 8.29 -1.12 -26.32
C SER A 506 9.06 0.03 -26.98
N ALA A 507 8.72 1.27 -26.60
CA ALA A 507 9.14 2.51 -27.25
C ALA A 507 10.58 2.94 -26.87
N ASN A 508 11.55 2.03 -26.98
CA ASN A 508 12.97 2.40 -26.97
C ASN A 508 13.89 1.42 -27.74
N THR A 509 13.50 1.03 -28.95
CA THR A 509 14.42 0.37 -29.91
C THR A 509 14.31 1.01 -31.29
N THR A 510 15.30 1.82 -31.66
CA THR A 510 15.44 2.33 -33.04
C THR A 510 16.05 1.27 -33.95
N SER A 511 15.21 0.52 -34.66
CA SER A 511 15.56 -0.08 -35.96
C SER A 511 14.27 -0.43 -36.71
N GLY A 512 14.15 0.03 -37.95
CA GLY A 512 12.95 -0.20 -38.76
C GLY A 512 13.03 -1.45 -39.64
N SER A 513 11.85 -2.02 -39.91
CA SER A 513 11.54 -2.75 -41.14
C SER A 513 10.03 -2.69 -41.34
N GLU A 514 9.58 -2.14 -42.47
CA GLU A 514 8.20 -2.25 -42.92
C GLU A 514 7.89 -3.72 -43.28
N ASP A 515 6.72 -4.24 -42.89
CA ASP A 515 5.76 -4.92 -43.80
C ASP A 515 4.67 -5.71 -43.03
N SER A 516 3.64 -6.15 -43.78
CA SER A 516 2.67 -7.19 -43.42
C SER A 516 1.56 -6.83 -42.41
N ASN A 517 0.77 -5.83 -42.78
CA ASN A 517 -0.59 -5.65 -42.24
C ASN A 517 -1.45 -6.89 -42.58
N THR A 518 -1.73 -7.77 -41.60
CA THR A 518 -2.59 -8.94 -41.80
C THR A 518 -3.65 -9.01 -40.70
N TRP A 519 -4.84 -8.50 -41.00
CA TRP A 519 -5.99 -8.63 -40.11
C TRP A 519 -6.52 -10.06 -40.16
N LEU A 520 -6.63 -10.70 -39.00
CA LEU A 520 -7.40 -11.93 -38.85
C LEU A 520 -8.78 -11.58 -38.30
N GLU A 521 -9.83 -12.04 -38.97
CA GLU A 521 -11.22 -11.86 -38.56
C GLU A 521 -11.51 -12.57 -37.24
N ALA A 522 -12.52 -12.08 -36.51
CA ALA A 522 -12.94 -12.66 -35.25
C ALA A 522 -13.54 -14.06 -35.48
N THR A 523 -12.85 -15.11 -35.01
CA THR A 523 -13.34 -16.48 -35.12
C THR A 523 -14.50 -16.73 -34.15
N GLU A 524 -15.71 -16.73 -34.67
CA GLU A 524 -16.90 -17.21 -33.95
C GLU A 524 -16.75 -18.70 -33.63
N THR A 525 -16.75 -19.08 -32.34
CA THR A 525 -16.71 -20.49 -31.88
C THR A 525 -17.33 -20.53 -30.47
N ALA A 526 -18.64 -20.69 -30.35
CA ALA A 526 -19.38 -21.97 -30.35
C ALA A 526 -19.32 -22.73 -29.01
N GLN A 527 -20.50 -22.87 -28.39
CA GLN A 527 -20.78 -23.75 -27.24
C GLN A 527 -20.38 -25.21 -27.51
N PRO A 528 -20.04 -25.97 -26.45
CA PRO A 528 -21.07 -26.62 -25.62
C PRO A 528 -21.31 -25.93 -24.26
#